data_AF-C2FTZ5-F1
#
_entry.id   AF-C2FTZ5-F1
#
_cell.length_a   1.000
_cell.length_b   1.000
_cell.length_c   1.000
_cell.angle_alpha   90.00
_cell.angle_beta   90.00
_cell.angle_gamma   90.00
#
_symmetry.space_group_name_H-M   'P 1'
#
loop_
_entity.id
_entity.type
_entity.pdbx_description
1 polymer ?
#
loop_
_entity_poly.entity_id
_entity_poly.type
_entity_poly.pdbx_seq_one_letter_code
_entity_poly.pdbx_strand_id
1 'polypeptide(L)'
;MKFFIKIYFIGLLGLGLALMMSCRKDTGNYNYIKINEAIVSNLDSLYIVNRGEILNINPKISYSLDPTGDTVNYIYEWLLTKKEGLKQ
;
A
#
# COMPACT_ATOMS: atom_id res chain seq x y z
N MET A 1 55.61 -4.04 -25.07
CA MET A 1 54.45 -4.98 -25.04
C MET A 1 54.02 -5.36 -23.62
N LYS A 2 54.90 -5.91 -22.76
CA LYS A 2 54.55 -6.31 -21.37
C LYS A 2 54.04 -5.17 -20.47
N PHE A 3 54.50 -3.94 -20.69
CA PHE A 3 54.06 -2.76 -19.92
C PHE A 3 52.60 -2.39 -20.20
N PHE A 4 52.19 -2.39 -21.47
CA PHE A 4 50.80 -2.13 -21.88
C PHE A 4 49.84 -3.25 -21.42
N ILE A 5 50.32 -4.51 -21.42
CA ILE A 5 49.56 -5.64 -20.86
C ILE A 5 49.30 -5.44 -19.36
N LYS A 6 50.30 -5.00 -18.59
CA LYS A 6 50.12 -4.70 -17.16
C LYS A 6 49.12 -3.57 -16.93
N ILE A 7 49.14 -2.51 -17.74
CA ILE A 7 48.18 -1.40 -17.66
C ILE A 7 46.75 -1.90 -17.94
N TYR A 8 46.58 -2.76 -18.95
CA TYR A 8 45.29 -3.36 -19.26
C TYR A 8 44.75 -4.20 -18.10
N PHE A 9 45.60 -5.04 -17.47
CA PHE A 9 45.21 -5.84 -16.30
C PHE A 9 44.84 -4.97 -15.09
N ILE A 10 45.56 -3.86 -14.85
CA ILE A 10 45.25 -2.91 -13.78
C ILE A 10 43.91 -2.21 -14.03
N GLY A 11 43.65 -1.81 -15.29
CA GLY A 11 42.36 -1.22 -15.68
C GLY A 11 41.18 -2.19 -15.53
N LEU A 12 41.37 -3.45 -15.93
CA LEU A 12 40.36 -4.50 -15.79
C LEU A 12 40.06 -4.80 -14.32
N LEU A 13 41.09 -4.84 -13.47
CA LEU A 13 40.95 -5.02 -12.03
C LEU A 13 40.22 -3.84 -11.37
N GLY A 14 40.55 -2.61 -11.77
CA GLY A 14 39.87 -1.41 -11.28
C GLY A 14 38.39 -1.37 -11.67
N LEU A 15 38.05 -1.75 -12.90
CA LEU A 15 36.66 -1.86 -13.36
C LEU A 15 35.89 -2.94 -12.59
N GLY A 16 36.50 -4.10 -12.34
CA GLY A 16 35.89 -5.18 -11.56
C GLY A 16 35.57 -4.77 -10.12
N LEU A 17 36.46 -4.01 -9.47
CA LEU A 17 36.25 -3.48 -8.13
C LEU A 17 35.14 -2.42 -8.08
N ALA A 18 35.02 -1.58 -9.11
CA ALA A 18 33.95 -0.58 -9.19
C ALA A 18 32.55 -1.21 -9.34
N LEU A 19 32.44 -2.28 -10.14
CA LEU A 19 31.17 -2.99 -10.33
C LEU A 19 30.69 -3.67 -9.04
N MET A 20 31.61 -4.15 -8.19
CA MET A 20 31.28 -4.77 -6.89
C MET A 20 30.69 -3.77 -5.88
N MET A 21 30.95 -2.47 -6.02
CA MET A 21 30.39 -1.43 -5.14
C MET A 21 28.97 -0.99 -5.52
N SER A 22 28.45 -1.42 -6.67
CA SER A 22 27.11 -1.04 -7.16
C SER A 22 25.97 -1.82 -6.48
N CYS A 23 26.25 -2.98 -5.89
CA CYS A 23 25.30 -3.74 -5.08
C CYS A 23 25.30 -3.24 -3.62
N ARG A 24 24.98 -1.97 -3.40
CA ARG A 24 24.70 -1.47 -2.04
C ARG A 24 23.23 -1.70 -1.75
N LYS A 25 22.94 -2.48 -0.71
CA LYS A 25 21.58 -2.60 -0.16
C LYS A 25 21.05 -1.20 0.13
N ASP A 26 19.85 -0.88 -0.35
CA ASP A 26 19.17 0.36 0.02
C ASP A 26 19.08 0.38 1.55
N THR A 27 19.80 1.32 2.17
CA THR A 27 19.80 1.48 3.62
C THR A 27 18.52 2.15 4.12
N GLY A 28 17.54 2.39 3.24
CA GLY A 28 16.15 2.63 3.59
C GLY A 28 16.00 3.81 4.53
N ASN A 29 16.50 4.98 4.14
CA ASN A 29 16.31 6.21 4.92
C ASN A 29 14.95 6.85 4.63
N TYR A 30 13.88 6.04 4.63
CA TYR A 30 12.52 6.51 4.43
C TYR A 30 11.82 6.65 5.77
N ASN A 31 11.29 7.84 6.03
CA ASN A 31 10.35 8.05 7.11
C ASN A 31 8.97 7.65 6.61
N TYR A 32 8.59 6.40 6.85
CA TYR A 32 7.25 5.93 6.56
C TYR A 32 6.25 6.66 7.46
N ILE A 33 5.36 7.42 6.84
CA ILE A 33 4.19 7.96 7.53
C ILE A 33 3.09 6.90 7.56
N LYS A 34 2.30 6.90 8.62
CA LYS A 34 1.11 6.05 8.69
C LYS A 34 0.12 6.49 7.63
N ILE A 35 -0.60 5.53 7.05
CA ILE A 35 -1.71 5.79 6.13
C ILE A 35 -2.97 6.01 6.96
N ASN A 36 -3.81 6.95 6.53
CA ASN A 36 -5.12 7.14 7.14
C ASN A 36 -6.02 5.95 6.76
N GLU A 37 -6.55 5.25 7.75
CA GLU A 37 -7.37 4.06 7.58
C GLU A 37 -8.82 4.39 7.92
N ALA A 38 -9.75 4.01 7.04
CA ALA A 38 -11.18 4.12 7.30
C ALA A 38 -11.67 2.86 8.03
N ILE A 39 -12.26 3.06 9.19
CA ILE A 39 -12.82 2.01 10.05
C ILE A 39 -14.34 2.14 9.99
N VAL A 40 -14.99 1.14 9.41
CA VAL A 40 -16.46 1.06 9.34
C VAL A 40 -16.96 0.20 10.49
N SER A 41 -17.90 0.74 11.25
CA SER A 41 -18.52 0.13 12.42
C SER A 41 -20.03 0.28 12.38
N ASN A 42 -20.74 -0.29 13.35
CA ASN A 42 -22.22 -0.29 13.40
C ASN A 42 -22.85 -0.96 12.17
N LEU A 43 -22.30 -2.09 11.75
CA LEU A 43 -22.83 -2.96 10.71
C LEU A 43 -23.03 -4.37 11.25
N ASP A 44 -24.20 -4.93 11.02
CA ASP A 44 -24.48 -6.33 11.25
C ASP A 44 -24.15 -7.20 10.03
N SER A 45 -23.87 -8.48 10.28
CA SER A 45 -23.62 -9.48 9.22
C SER A 45 -24.90 -9.87 8.46
N LEU A 46 -26.07 -9.66 9.05
CA LEU A 46 -27.35 -10.04 8.50
C LEU A 46 -28.43 -9.06 8.97
N TYR A 47 -29.20 -8.53 8.00
CA TYR A 47 -30.40 -7.74 8.26
C TYR A 47 -31.60 -8.52 7.73
N ILE A 48 -32.61 -8.72 8.58
CA ILE A 48 -33.88 -9.35 8.22
C ILE A 48 -34.96 -8.28 8.30
N VAL A 49 -35.68 -8.08 7.19
CA VAL A 49 -36.79 -7.13 7.08
C VAL A 49 -37.97 -7.79 6.38
N ASN A 50 -39.19 -7.41 6.73
CA ASN A 50 -40.36 -7.92 6.04
C ASN A 50 -40.53 -7.24 4.68
N ARG A 51 -41.22 -7.92 3.77
CA ARG A 51 -41.53 -7.37 2.46
C ARG A 51 -42.40 -6.11 2.62
N GLY A 52 -41.93 -4.99 2.09
CA GLY A 52 -42.61 -3.70 2.16
C GLY A 52 -42.14 -2.80 3.30
N GLU A 53 -41.29 -3.30 4.21
CA GLU A 53 -40.63 -2.47 5.21
C GLU A 53 -39.37 -1.81 4.64
N ILE A 54 -38.96 -0.69 5.24
CA ILE A 54 -37.74 0.03 4.88
C ILE A 54 -36.57 -0.61 5.62
N LEU A 55 -35.57 -1.07 4.87
CA LEU A 55 -34.27 -1.45 5.43
C LEU A 55 -33.46 -0.18 5.69
N ASN A 56 -33.17 0.09 6.96
CA ASN A 56 -32.34 1.22 7.38
C ASN A 56 -31.00 0.71 7.93
N ILE A 57 -29.89 1.15 7.32
CA ILE A 57 -28.53 0.77 7.71
C ILE A 57 -27.73 2.05 7.96
N ASN A 58 -27.27 2.24 9.19
CA ASN A 58 -26.61 3.47 9.63
C ASN A 58 -25.17 3.16 10.08
N PRO A 59 -24.22 2.91 9.15
CA PRO A 59 -22.84 2.65 9.52
C PRO A 59 -22.21 3.89 10.14
N LYS A 60 -21.22 3.67 10.98
CA LYS A 60 -20.35 4.72 11.52
C LYS A 60 -18.94 4.55 10.97
N ILE A 61 -18.45 5.59 10.29
CA ILE A 61 -17.10 5.62 9.74
C ILE A 61 -16.23 6.51 10.63
N SER A 62 -15.05 6.01 11.00
CA SER A 62 -14.02 6.77 11.71
C SER A 62 -12.66 6.59 11.03
N TYR A 63 -11.74 7.53 11.22
CA TYR A 63 -10.46 7.55 10.54
C TYR A 63 -9.30 7.52 11.53
N SER A 64 -8.23 6.79 11.21
CA SER A 64 -7.08 6.62 12.12
C SER A 64 -6.23 7.88 12.31
N LEU A 65 -6.21 8.78 11.32
CA LEU A 65 -5.42 10.02 11.32
C LEU A 65 -6.27 11.29 11.13
N ASP A 66 -7.58 11.15 11.01
CA ASP A 66 -8.54 12.26 10.86
C ASP A 66 -9.67 12.11 11.89
N PRO A 67 -9.45 12.51 13.15
CA PRO A 67 -10.42 12.31 14.22
C PRO A 67 -11.68 13.16 14.04
N THR A 68 -11.59 14.25 13.27
CA THR A 68 -12.73 15.09 12.90
C THR A 68 -13.58 14.46 11.81
N GLY A 69 -13.00 13.58 10.99
CA GLY A 69 -13.67 12.92 9.88
C GLY A 69 -14.22 13.93 8.88
N ASP A 70 -13.39 14.88 8.46
CA ASP A 70 -13.82 15.95 7.57
C ASP A 70 -14.30 15.36 6.22
N THR A 71 -15.62 15.31 6.07
CA THR A 71 -16.29 14.64 4.93
C THR A 71 -16.00 15.31 3.60
N VAL A 72 -15.42 16.51 3.57
CA VAL A 72 -15.08 17.23 2.33
C VAL A 72 -14.09 16.45 1.47
N ASN A 73 -13.21 15.66 2.10
CA ASN A 73 -12.16 14.92 1.41
C ASN A 73 -12.54 13.48 1.05
N TYR A 74 -13.77 13.04 1.36
CA TYR A 74 -14.19 11.66 1.19
C TYR A 74 -15.44 11.54 0.30
N ILE A 75 -15.48 10.47 -0.48
CA ILE A 75 -16.65 10.07 -1.27
C ILE A 75 -17.07 8.70 -0.76
N TYR A 76 -18.37 8.52 -0.53
CA TYR A 76 -18.94 7.29 -0.02
C TYR A 76 -19.87 6.67 -1.04
N GLU A 77 -19.74 5.37 -1.25
CA GLU A 77 -20.57 4.59 -2.16
C GLU A 77 -21.06 3.30 -1.50
N TRP A 78 -22.26 2.87 -1.88
CA TRP A 78 -22.79 1.56 -1.52
C TRP A 78 -22.67 0.62 -2.70
N LEU A 79 -22.03 -0.54 -2.47
CA LEU A 79 -21.87 -1.58 -3.47
C LEU A 79 -22.69 -2.80 -3.04
N LEU A 80 -23.65 -3.20 -3.88
CA LEU A 80 -24.38 -4.44 -3.70
C LEU A 80 -23.73 -5.53 -4.57
N THR A 81 -23.06 -6.50 -3.94
CA THR A 81 -22.47 -7.63 -4.65
C THR A 81 -23.20 -8.94 -4.33
N LYS A 82 -23.32 -9.81 -5.34
CA LYS A 82 -23.67 -11.22 -5.10
C LYS A 82 -22.46 -11.94 -4.53
N LYS A 83 -22.69 -12.92 -3.66
CA LYS A 83 -21.62 -13.70 -3.00
C LYS A 83 -20.73 -14.49 -3.98
N GLU A 84 -21.14 -14.66 -5.24
CA GLU A 84 -20.42 -15.49 -6.23
C GLU A 84 -19.13 -14.88 -6.83
N GLY A 85 -18.71 -13.68 -6.40
CA GLY A 85 -17.55 -12.98 -6.98
C GLY A 85 -16.26 -12.93 -6.14
N LEU A 86 -16.26 -13.39 -4.89
CA LEU A 86 -15.07 -13.34 -4.04
C LEU A 86 -14.30 -14.67 -4.11
N LYS A 87 -13.36 -14.77 -5.05
CA LYS A 87 -12.27 -15.75 -4.91
C LYS A 87 -11.35 -15.21 -3.81
N GLN A 88 -11.39 -15.87 -2.65
CA GLN A 88 -10.37 -15.74 -1.60
C GLN A 88 -9.02 -16.20 -2.13
#